data_AF-A0A1S9C8L1-F1
#
_entry.id   AF-A0A1S9C8L1-F1
#
_cell.length_a   1.000
_cell.length_b   1.000
_cell.length_c   1.000
_cell.angle_alpha   90.00
_cell.angle_beta   90.00
_cell.angle_gamma   90.00
#
_symmetry.space_group_name_H-M   'P 1'
#
loop_
_entity.id
_entity.type
_entity.pdbx_description
1 polymer ?
#
loop_
_entity_poly.entity_id
_entity_poly.type
_entity_poly.pdbx_seq_one_letter_code
_entity_poly.pdbx_strand_id
1 'polypeptide(L)' 'MALDATYAIDKDTMAGFELYDLNKDPQELQNVYDDPEYHDMREEVKEFLISLKDKYGDTDTQDDDLQKLYDKLK' A
#
# COMPACT_ATOMS: atom_id res chain seq x y z
N MET A 1 12.46 -6.17 -9.07
CA MET A 1 13.10 -5.61 -10.29
C MET A 1 12.98 -4.10 -10.29
N ALA A 2 14.11 -3.40 -10.21
CA ALA A 2 14.16 -1.95 -10.41
C ALA A 2 13.76 -1.54 -11.85
N LEU A 3 12.98 -0.47 -11.97
CA LEU A 3 12.36 0.02 -13.21
C LEU A 3 13.35 0.83 -14.06
N ASP A 4 14.55 0.28 -14.33
CA ASP A 4 15.69 0.85 -15.07
C ASP A 4 16.16 2.28 -14.70
N ALA A 5 15.58 2.87 -13.65
CA ALA A 5 15.93 4.19 -13.15
C ALA A 5 17.36 4.21 -12.58
N THR A 6 18.10 5.26 -12.96
CA THR A 6 19.44 5.50 -12.40
C THR A 6 19.32 5.67 -10.89
N TYR A 7 20.15 4.95 -10.12
CA TYR A 7 20.12 4.87 -8.64
C TYR A 7 19.01 4.02 -8.00
N ALA A 8 18.15 3.36 -8.78
CA ALA A 8 17.22 2.39 -8.20
C ALA A 8 17.99 1.17 -7.68
N ILE A 9 17.73 0.82 -6.42
CA ILE A 9 18.32 -0.36 -5.79
C ILE A 9 17.45 -1.55 -6.20
N ASP A 10 18.07 -2.58 -6.78
CA ASP A 10 17.38 -3.84 -7.09
C ASP A 10 17.21 -4.68 -5.82
N LYS A 11 16.40 -4.16 -4.92
CA LYS A 11 15.99 -4.80 -3.67
C LYS A 11 14.50 -4.59 -3.52
N ASP A 12 13.78 -5.69 -3.31
CA ASP A 12 12.36 -5.63 -3.03
C ASP A 12 12.13 -4.91 -1.70
N THR A 13 11.20 -3.96 -1.71
CA THR A 13 10.69 -3.33 -0.50
C THR A 13 9.80 -4.33 0.23
N MET A 14 9.86 -4.34 1.56
CA MET A 14 8.99 -5.21 2.35
C MET A 14 7.52 -4.84 2.12
N ALA A 15 6.64 -5.84 2.17
CA ALA A 15 5.20 -5.63 2.18
C ALA A 15 4.82 -4.66 3.31
N GLY A 16 4.05 -3.63 2.96
CA GLY A 16 3.67 -2.57 3.89
C GLY A 16 2.65 -1.63 3.24
N PHE A 17 2.13 -0.72 4.05
CA PHE A 17 1.21 0.31 3.60
C PHE A 17 1.89 1.66 3.54
N GLU A 18 1.51 2.41 2.51
CA GLU A 18 1.85 3.81 2.37
C GLU A 18 0.57 4.57 2.07
N LEU A 19 0.47 5.79 2.59
CA LEU A 19 -0.64 6.70 2.35
C LEU A 19 -0.06 8.09 2.11
N TYR A 20 -0.53 8.77 1.07
CA TYR A 20 -0.04 10.08 0.67
C TYR A 20 -1.21 11.05 0.50
N ASP A 21 -1.06 12.25 1.07
CA ASP A 21 -1.99 13.37 0.80
C ASP A 21 -1.51 14.10 -0.45
N LEU A 22 -2.11 13.80 -1.61
CA LEU A 22 -1.71 14.40 -2.88
C LEU A 22 -1.98 15.91 -2.97
N ASN A 23 -2.82 16.49 -2.11
CA ASN A 23 -3.02 17.94 -2.08
C ASN A 23 -1.85 18.65 -1.38
N LYS A 24 -1.35 18.05 -0.29
CA LYS A 24 -0.22 18.59 0.49
C LYS A 24 1.13 18.14 -0.06
N ASP A 25 1.20 16.95 -0.65
CA ASP A 25 2.39 16.29 -1.16
C ASP A 25 2.15 15.67 -2.56
N PRO A 26 2.10 16.51 -3.61
CA PRO A 26 1.90 16.04 -4.98
C PRO A 26 3.03 15.19 -5.55
N GLN A 27 4.17 15.11 -4.85
CA GLN A 27 5.35 14.35 -5.26
C GLN A 27 5.53 13.06 -4.45
N GLU A 28 4.59 12.72 -3.56
CA GLU A 28 4.56 11.47 -2.79
C GLU A 28 5.87 11.21 -2.02
N LEU A 29 6.43 12.27 -1.44
CA LEU A 29 7.68 12.24 -0.70
C LEU A 29 7.50 11.94 0.80
N GLN A 30 6.29 12.05 1.33
CA GLN A 30 5.98 11.94 2.75
C GLN A 30 4.84 10.95 2.99
N ASN A 31 5.19 9.74 3.42
CA ASN A 31 4.22 8.74 3.84
C ASN A 31 3.54 9.16 5.16
N VAL A 32 2.23 9.39 5.13
CA VAL A 32 1.39 9.80 6.27
C VAL A 32 0.59 8.65 6.88
N TYR A 33 0.90 7.39 6.54
CA TYR A 33 0.12 6.22 6.98
C TYR A 33 -0.02 6.09 8.51
N ASP A 34 1.02 6.46 9.27
CA ASP A 34 1.02 6.40 10.74
C ASP A 34 0.54 7.70 11.40
N ASP A 35 0.19 8.73 10.61
CA ASP A 35 -0.31 9.99 11.13
C ASP A 35 -1.77 9.81 11.63
N PRO A 36 -2.06 10.11 12.92
CA PRO A 36 -3.40 9.96 13.47
C PRO A 36 -4.46 10.85 12.80
N GLU A 37 -4.08 11.96 12.14
CA GLU A 37 -5.02 12.81 11.38
C GLU A 37 -5.72 12.02 10.27
N TYR A 38 -5.05 11.01 9.71
CA TYR A 38 -5.54 10.21 8.58
C TYR A 38 -6.08 8.84 9.01
N HIS A 39 -6.23 8.58 10.32
CA HIS A 39 -6.68 7.28 10.83
C HIS A 39 -7.99 6.82 10.19
N ASP A 40 -9.03 7.65 10.22
CA ASP A 40 -10.35 7.25 9.74
C ASP A 40 -10.37 7.06 8.23
N MET A 41 -9.71 7.95 7.48
CA MET A 41 -9.54 7.82 6.03
C MET A 41 -8.78 6.53 5.68
N ARG A 42 -7.72 6.20 6.44
CA ARG A 42 -6.91 5.00 6.23
C ARG A 42 -7.74 3.73 6.37
N GLU A 43 -8.62 3.66 7.37
CA GLU A 43 -9.50 2.49 7.55
C GLU A 43 -10.56 2.42 6.43
N GLU A 44 -11.16 3.55 6.03
CA GLU A 44 -12.11 3.59 4.90
C GLU A 44 -11.47 3.11 3.59
N VAL A 45 -10.26 3.59 3.27
CA VAL A 45 -9.56 3.20 2.04
C VAL A 45 -9.15 1.73 2.06
N LYS A 46 -8.80 1.16 3.23
CA LYS A 46 -8.53 -0.27 3.37
C LYS A 46 -9.78 -1.11 3.11
N GLU A 47 -10.92 -0.74 3.67
CA GLU A 47 -12.19 -1.42 3.41
C GLU A 47 -12.54 -1.38 1.91
N PHE A 48 -12.35 -0.22 1.28
CA PHE A 48 -12.56 -0.07 -0.15
C PHE A 48 -11.60 -0.95 -0.97
N LEU A 49 -10.32 -1.01 -0.61
CA LEU A 49 -9.33 -1.87 -1.25
C LEU A 49 -9.73 -3.34 -1.17
N ILE A 50 -10.11 -3.84 0.02
CA ILE A 50 -10.57 -5.23 0.21
C ILE A 50 -11.78 -5.50 -0.70
N SER A 51 -12.75 -4.59 -0.73
CA SER A 51 -13.93 -4.74 -1.57
C SER A 51 -13.60 -4.83 -3.07
N LEU A 52 -12.60 -4.08 -3.53
CA LEU A 52 -12.13 -4.12 -4.92
C LEU A 52 -11.39 -5.42 -5.22
N LYS A 53 -10.51 -5.88 -4.33
CA LYS A 53 -9.82 -7.16 -4.49
C LYS A 53 -10.79 -8.31 -4.60
N ASP A 54 -11.77 -8.37 -3.70
CA ASP A 54 -12.81 -9.39 -3.73
C ASP A 54 -13.68 -9.29 -5.01
N LYS A 55 -13.99 -8.07 -5.47
CA LYS A 55 -14.77 -7.84 -6.71
C LYS A 55 -14.05 -8.34 -7.97
N TYR A 56 -12.73 -8.11 -8.07
CA TYR A 56 -11.95 -8.46 -9.27
C TYR A 56 -11.24 -9.81 -9.16
N GLY A 57 -11.32 -10.49 -8.02
CA GLY A 57 -10.63 -11.75 -7.77
C GLY A 57 -9.11 -11.58 -7.67
N ASP A 58 -8.65 -10.42 -7.19
CA ASP A 58 -7.23 -10.10 -7.04
C ASP A 58 -6.67 -10.73 -5.76
N THR A 59 -5.96 -11.85 -5.93
CA THR A 59 -5.41 -12.65 -4.83
C THR A 59 -3.90 -12.55 -4.76
N ASP A 60 -3.34 -12.38 -3.56
CA ASP A 60 -1.89 -12.21 -3.34
C ASP A 60 -1.10 -13.53 -3.30
N THR A 61 -1.65 -14.60 -3.91
CA THR A 61 -1.12 -15.99 -3.84
C THR A 61 0.33 -16.19 -4.30
N GLN A 62 0.91 -15.20 -4.99
CA GLN A 62 2.29 -15.26 -5.49
C GLN A 62 3.30 -14.65 -4.52
N ASP A 63 2.82 -13.97 -3.46
CA ASP A 63 3.65 -13.29 -2.47
C ASP A 63 3.13 -13.60 -1.06
N ASP A 64 3.86 -14.46 -0.35
CA ASP A 64 3.50 -14.91 1.00
C ASP A 64 3.41 -13.76 2.02
N ASP A 65 4.19 -12.69 1.83
CA ASP A 65 4.23 -11.59 2.79
C ASP A 65 3.08 -10.61 2.54
N LEU A 66 2.70 -10.36 1.29
CA LEU A 66 1.47 -9.64 0.94
C LEU A 66 0.22 -10.40 1.36
N GLN A 67 0.17 -11.73 1.16
CA GLN A 67 -0.98 -12.53 1.59
C GLN A 67 -1.17 -12.46 3.12
N LYS A 68 -0.10 -12.57 3.91
CA LYS A 68 -0.16 -12.40 5.38
C LYS A 68 -0.60 -11.00 5.79
N LEU A 69 -0.26 -9.97 5.02
CA LEU A 69 -0.69 -8.60 5.28
C LEU A 69 -2.19 -8.44 5.02
N TYR A 70 -2.67 -8.99 3.90
CA TYR A 70 -4.08 -8.99 3.55
C TYR A 70 -4.94 -9.77 4.56
N ASP A 71 -4.47 -10.93 5.01
CA ASP A 71 -5.18 -11.76 6.01
C ASP A 71 -5.30 -11.06 7.38
N LYS A 72 -4.40 -10.12 7.70
CA LYS A 72 -4.48 -9.30 8.93
C LYS A 72 -5.44 -8.11 8.80
N LEU A 73 -5.78 -7.71 7.58
CA LEU A 73 -6.72 -6.62 7.33
C LEU A 73 -8.18 -7.09 7.38
N LYS A 74 -8.44 -8.36 7.04
CA LYS A 74 -9.75 -9.01 7.18
C LYS A 74 -10.04 -9.38 8.64
#